data_AF-A0AA52AIX1-F1
#
_entry.id   AF-A0AA52AIX1-F1
#
_cell.length_a   1.000
_cell.length_b   1.000
_cell.length_c   1.000
_cell.angle_alpha   90.00
_cell.angle_beta   90.00
_cell.angle_gamma   90.00
#
_symmetry.space_group_name_H-M   'P 1'
#
loop_
_entity.id
_entity.type
_entity.pdbx_description
1 polymer ?
#
loop_
_entity_poly.entity_id
_entity_poly.type
_entity_poly.pdbx_seq_one_letter_code
_entity_poly.pdbx_strand_id
1 'polypeptide(L)'
;MADTTIKVDPTVRDRLQELARDRGMSMRDLVAELAGATPTKEELRKRYEETKAYVEEHFLGRPYTEEDERAGEKLWADLEAGRIGEVQ
;
A
#
# COMPACT_ATOMS: atom_id res chain seq x y z
N MET A 1 5.18 20.86 15.26
CA MET A 1 4.13 20.41 14.33
C MET A 1 2.79 20.82 14.91
N ALA A 2 1.92 21.46 14.13
CA ALA A 2 0.65 21.99 14.64
C ALA A 2 -0.34 20.85 14.88
N ASP A 3 -0.85 20.72 16.10
CA ASP A 3 -1.94 19.80 16.40
C ASP A 3 -3.18 20.24 15.62
N THR A 4 -3.68 19.37 14.74
CA THR A 4 -4.89 19.61 13.95
C THR A 4 -6.05 18.83 14.54
N THR A 5 -7.16 19.52 14.83
CA THR A 5 -8.35 18.89 15.40
C THR A 5 -9.22 18.30 14.31
N ILE A 6 -9.42 16.98 14.33
CA ILE A 6 -10.35 16.27 13.45
C ILE A 6 -11.68 16.09 14.20
N LYS A 7 -12.78 16.55 13.62
CA LYS A 7 -14.13 16.27 14.14
C LYS A 7 -14.55 14.89 13.67
N VAL A 8 -14.83 14.00 14.60
CA VAL A 8 -15.36 12.66 14.35
C VAL A 8 -16.63 12.45 15.15
N ASP A 9 -17.47 11.53 14.68
CA ASP A 9 -18.65 11.10 15.44
C ASP A 9 -18.22 10.46 16.77
N PRO A 10 -18.96 10.67 17.88
CA PRO A 10 -18.64 10.06 19.18
C PRO A 10 -18.49 8.53 19.10
N THR A 11 -19.31 7.85 18.29
CA THR A 11 -19.23 6.40 18.12
C THR A 11 -17.92 5.97 17.45
N VAL A 12 -17.42 6.76 16.50
CA VAL A 12 -16.14 6.52 15.83
C VAL A 12 -14.98 6.78 16.78
N ARG A 13 -15.04 7.85 17.58
CA ARG A 13 -14.03 8.14 18.62
C ARG A 13 -13.91 6.98 19.61
N ASP A 14 -15.03 6.47 20.10
CA ASP A 14 -15.03 5.42 21.12
C ASP A 14 -14.46 4.12 20.55
N ARG A 15 -14.83 3.77 19.32
CA ARG A 15 -14.24 2.63 18.59
C ARG A 15 -12.74 2.79 18.35
N LEU A 16 -12.28 3.97 17.92
CA LEU A 16 -10.84 4.24 17.73
C LEU A 16 -10.09 4.15 19.06
N GLN A 17 -10.71 4.55 20.16
CA GLN A 17 -10.10 4.47 21.46
C GLN A 17 -9.98 3.02 21.97
N GLU A 18 -10.98 2.17 21.72
CA GLU A 18 -10.88 0.73 22.00
C GLU A 18 -9.77 0.07 21.17
N LEU A 19 -9.74 0.33 19.86
CA LEU A 19 -8.70 -0.19 18.96
C LEU A 19 -7.29 0.24 19.36
N ALA A 20 -7.13 1.47 19.84
CA ALA A 20 -5.84 1.97 20.31
C ALA A 20 -5.40 1.25 21.60
N ARG A 21 -6.33 1.00 22.53
CA ARG A 21 -6.06 0.25 23.77
C ARG A 21 -5.66 -1.19 23.49
N ASP A 22 -6.36 -1.87 22.60
CA ASP A 22 -6.07 -3.27 22.25
C ASP A 22 -4.66 -3.43 21.65
N ARG A 23 -4.19 -2.39 20.96
CA ARG A 23 -2.84 -2.35 20.36
C ARG A 23 -1.79 -1.70 21.26
N GLY A 24 -2.14 -1.31 22.48
CA GLY A 24 -1.23 -0.68 23.44
C GLY A 24 -0.64 0.66 22.97
N MET A 25 -1.33 1.36 22.05
CA MET A 25 -0.86 2.61 21.43
C MET A 25 -1.81 3.77 21.74
N SER A 26 -1.36 5.01 21.52
CA SER A 26 -2.24 6.16 21.67
C SER A 26 -3.20 6.28 20.48
N MET A 27 -4.34 6.94 20.67
CA MET A 27 -5.29 7.19 19.57
C MET A 27 -4.67 8.06 18.46
N ARG A 28 -3.70 8.92 18.81
CA ARG A 28 -2.93 9.69 17.83
C ARG A 28 -2.06 8.77 16.97
N ASP A 29 -1.36 7.83 17.60
CA ASP A 29 -0.48 6.89 16.90
C ASP A 29 -1.27 5.94 16.02
N LEU A 30 -2.42 5.45 16.50
CA LEU A 30 -3.33 4.63 15.70
C LEU A 30 -3.81 5.36 14.44
N VAL A 31 -4.20 6.63 14.56
CA VAL A 31 -4.65 7.43 13.41
C VAL A 31 -3.49 7.69 12.44
N ALA A 32 -2.29 7.95 12.95
CA ALA A 32 -1.10 8.09 12.12
C ALA A 32 -0.76 6.78 11.38
N GLU A 33 -0.87 5.63 12.04
CA GLU A 33 -0.70 4.31 11.43
C GLU A 33 -1.75 4.06 10.35
N LEU A 34 -3.02 4.33 10.62
CA LEU A 34 -4.11 4.12 9.66
C LEU A 34 -3.94 5.00 8.43
N ALA A 35 -3.52 6.26 8.62
CA ALA A 35 -3.20 7.18 7.54
C ALA A 35 -1.98 6.70 6.73
N GLY A 36 -0.94 6.15 7.39
CA GLY A 36 0.25 5.62 6.71
C GLY A 36 0.03 4.26 6.04
N ALA A 37 -0.88 3.44 6.55
CA ALA A 37 -1.16 2.10 6.03
C ALA A 37 -1.98 2.12 4.75
N THR A 38 -2.76 3.18 4.52
CA THR A 38 -3.55 3.36 3.29
C THR A 38 -2.93 4.47 2.45
N PRO A 39 -1.97 4.15 1.56
CA PRO A 39 -1.40 5.15 0.69
C PRO A 39 -2.50 5.79 -0.16
N THR A 40 -2.43 7.10 -0.32
CA THR A 40 -3.35 7.83 -1.19
C THR A 40 -3.16 7.41 -2.64
N LYS A 41 -4.16 7.68 -3.49
CA LYS A 41 -4.07 7.38 -4.94
C LYS A 41 -2.83 8.03 -5.58
N GLU A 42 -2.46 9.23 -5.13
CA GLU A 42 -1.27 9.93 -5.61
C GLU A 42 0.03 9.30 -5.13
N GLU A 43 0.10 8.83 -3.89
CA GLU A 43 1.27 8.11 -3.38
C GLU A 43 1.42 6.74 -4.03
N LEU A 44 0.31 6.06 -4.34
CA LEU A 44 0.32 4.84 -5.14
C LEU A 44 0.84 5.10 -6.56
N ARG A 45 0.38 6.19 -7.20
CA ARG A 45 0.88 6.60 -8.52
C ARG A 45 2.37 6.92 -8.49
N LYS A 46 2.83 7.68 -7.49
CA LYS A 46 4.25 8.00 -7.31
C LYS A 46 5.09 6.74 -7.07
N ARG A 47 4.62 5.83 -6.21
CA ARG A 47 5.27 4.52 -6.00
C ARG A 47 5.34 3.69 -7.28
N TYR A 48 4.27 3.71 -8.07
CA TYR A 48 4.24 3.03 -9.36
C TYR A 48 5.28 3.63 -10.33
N GLU A 49 5.32 4.96 -10.45
CA GLU A 49 6.30 5.67 -11.29
C GLU A 49 7.74 5.41 -10.82
N GLU A 50 8.01 5.46 -9.51
CA GLU A 50 9.33 5.17 -8.94
C GLU A 50 9.74 3.70 -9.14
N THR A 51 8.80 2.77 -8.93
CA THR A 51 9.05 1.34 -9.16
C THR A 51 9.27 1.06 -10.64
N LYS A 52 8.51 1.69 -11.53
CA LYS A 52 8.68 1.59 -12.98
C LYS A 52 10.06 2.08 -13.40
N ALA A 53 10.47 3.27 -12.96
CA ALA A 53 11.80 3.81 -13.25
C ALA A 53 12.91 2.89 -12.71
N TYR A 54 12.76 2.37 -11.49
CA TYR A 54 13.71 1.44 -10.90
C TYR A 54 13.80 0.12 -11.68
N VAL A 55 12.67 -0.43 -12.16
CA VAL A 55 12.64 -1.64 -12.98
C VAL A 55 13.26 -1.41 -14.35
N GLU A 56 13.00 -0.26 -14.97
CA GLU A 56 13.61 0.15 -16.24
C GLU A 56 15.14 0.28 -16.11
N GLU A 57 15.60 0.93 -15.05
CA GLU A 57 17.03 1.19 -14.80
C GLU A 57 17.81 -0.06 -14.38
N HIS A 58 17.26 -0.87 -13.46
CA HIS A 58 18.01 -1.95 -12.82
C HIS A 58 17.74 -3.35 -13.36
N PHE A 59 16.58 -3.61 -13.96
CA PHE A 59 16.19 -4.99 -14.35
C PHE A 59 16.08 -5.16 -15.85
N LEU A 60 15.47 -4.20 -16.54
CA LEU A 60 15.17 -4.33 -17.97
C LEU A 60 16.29 -3.77 -18.85
N GLY A 61 16.97 -2.69 -18.42
CA GLY A 61 17.92 -1.96 -19.27
C GLY A 61 17.27 -1.41 -20.56
N ARG A 62 15.95 -1.44 -20.62
CA ARG A 62 15.06 -0.99 -21.70
C ARG A 62 13.79 -0.40 -21.08
N PRO A 63 13.08 0.49 -21.78
CA PRO A 63 11.81 1.03 -21.30
C PRO A 63 10.82 -0.10 -21.00
N TYR A 64 10.05 0.05 -19.93
CA TYR A 64 8.99 -0.89 -19.56
C TYR A 64 7.85 -0.71 -20.55
N THR A 65 7.55 -1.78 -21.27
CA THR A 65 6.56 -1.77 -22.35
C THR A 65 5.23 -2.37 -21.88
N GLU A 66 4.16 -2.12 -22.64
CA GLU A 66 2.86 -2.77 -22.43
C GLU A 66 2.94 -4.30 -22.50
N GLU A 67 3.96 -4.86 -23.16
CA GLU A 67 4.19 -6.30 -23.19
C GLU A 67 4.67 -6.83 -21.83
N ASP A 68 5.52 -6.08 -21.13
CA ASP A 68 5.98 -6.41 -19.79
C ASP A 68 4.81 -6.30 -18.77
N GLU A 69 3.91 -5.34 -18.97
CA GLU A 69 2.67 -5.20 -18.20
C GLU A 69 1.75 -6.39 -18.37
N ARG A 70 1.47 -6.80 -19.61
CA ARG A 70 0.68 -8.01 -19.89
C ARG A 70 1.33 -9.28 -19.34
N ALA A 71 2.66 -9.39 -19.40
CA ALA A 71 3.39 -10.51 -18.84
C ALA A 71 3.29 -10.55 -17.30
N GLY A 72 3.35 -9.38 -16.65
CA GLY A 72 3.15 -9.23 -15.22
C GLY A 72 1.72 -9.58 -14.78
N GLU A 73 0.71 -9.06 -15.47
CA GLU A 73 -0.70 -9.42 -15.22
C GLU A 73 -0.94 -10.92 -15.36
N LYS A 74 -0.36 -11.54 -16.40
CA LYS A 74 -0.43 -12.99 -16.59
C LYS A 74 0.24 -13.76 -15.46
N LEU A 75 1.42 -13.32 -15.01
CA LEU A 75 2.14 -13.92 -13.89
C LEU A 75 1.30 -13.86 -12.60
N TRP A 76 0.71 -12.71 -12.31
CA TRP A 76 -0.18 -12.53 -11.15
C TRP A 76 -1.44 -13.40 -11.25
N ALA A 77 -2.09 -13.45 -12.41
CA ALA A 77 -3.26 -14.30 -12.64
C ALA A 77 -2.91 -15.80 -12.53
N ASP A 78 -1.70 -16.19 -12.91
CA ASP A 78 -1.21 -17.56 -12.77
C ASP A 78 -0.86 -17.90 -11.31
N LEU A 79 -0.32 -16.95 -10.53
CA LEU A 79 -0.10 -17.09 -9.09
C LEU A 79 -1.41 -17.19 -8.31
N GLU A 80 -2.38 -16.30 -8.55
CA GLU A 80 -3.71 -16.33 -7.91
C GLU A 80 -4.46 -17.63 -8.21
N ALA A 81 -4.30 -18.15 -9.43
CA ALA A 81 -4.89 -19.43 -9.82
C ALA A 81 -4.08 -20.66 -9.36
N GLY A 82 -2.99 -20.48 -8.61
CA GLY A 82 -2.15 -21.56 -8.09
C GLY A 82 -1.40 -22.35 -9.16
N ARG A 83 -1.21 -21.77 -10.36
CA ARG A 83 -0.51 -22.41 -11.49
C ARG A 83 1.02 -22.25 -11.41
N ILE A 84 1.52 -21.48 -10.44
CA ILE A 84 2.95 -21.24 -10.22
C ILE A 84 3.23 -21.49 -8.73
N GLY A 85 4.05 -22.51 -8.43
CA GLY A 85 4.30 -22.97 -7.06
C GLY A 85 5.13 -24.26 -6.90
N GLU A 86 5.70 -24.84 -7.95
CA GLU A 86 6.75 -25.85 -7.81
C GLU A 86 8.11 -25.23 -8.14
N VAL A 87 8.83 -24.84 -7.09
CA VAL A 87 10.29 -24.82 -7.14
C VAL A 87 10.71 -26.28 -7.00
N GLN A 88 11.06 -26.92 -8.12
CA GLN A 88 11.88 -28.13 -8.10
C GLN A 88 13.34 -27.75 -7.85
#